data_AF-A0A8J1JPX8-F1
#
_entry.id   AF-A0A8J1JPX8-F1
#
_cell.length_a   1.000
_cell.length_b   1.000
_cell.length_c   1.000
_cell.angle_alpha   90.00
_cell.angle_beta   90.00
_cell.angle_gamma   90.00
#
_symmetry.space_group_name_H-M   'P 1'
#
loop_
_entity.id
_entity.type
_entity.pdbx_description
1 polymer ?
#
loop_
_entity_poly.entity_id
_entity_poly.type
_entity_poly.pdbx_seq_one_letter_code
_entity_poly.pdbx_strand_id
1 'polypeptide(L)'
;MPHVKFRTSSGDQIYFKDNGDPEARYDILKLLIFGDGNIQEIKVGSFDKSGYDGDQLFVNNTINLLSPYYSEFAHSRCSEPCKPGFRKAKVEGAPSCCYTCVMCADGEMSNITDAQSCTKCSKYEKSNSGRTSCIPRDINYLSYDEHLGSTLSSISVTFSITCAVILGIFIKYRETPIVRANNRYLSCLLLISLMLCFLCTLLFIGRPTQICCLLRQVTFGIVFTISVSSVLAKTLTVIIAFNATKPGSKLKKYVGTQLAILLVIVCSLGEIIISMVWLASNPPFPEDDMLSDADNIILLCNEGSDCFFFCIIGYIGTLALLSLIAAFLAKDFPDRFNEAKNITFSMLGFCSVWGAFVPAYLSSKGSRMVAVEIFAILSSSAGLLGCIFIPKCYILFLRPELNTKANRII
;
A
#
# COMPACT_ATOMS: atom_id res chain seq x y z
N MET A 1 55.25 -59.93 20.40
CA MET A 1 56.59 -59.44 19.96
C MET A 1 56.35 -58.31 18.98
N PRO A 2 56.63 -57.04 19.34
CA PRO A 2 56.51 -55.93 18.40
C PRO A 2 57.65 -55.98 17.35
N HIS A 3 57.39 -55.49 16.14
CA HIS A 3 58.35 -55.37 15.03
C HIS A 3 58.92 -56.67 14.44
N VAL A 4 58.12 -57.74 14.41
CA VAL A 4 58.50 -58.98 13.72
C VAL A 4 57.92 -58.96 12.31
N LYS A 5 58.80 -59.13 11.31
CA LYS A 5 58.44 -59.30 9.90
C LYS A 5 58.83 -60.70 9.45
N PHE A 6 57.87 -61.48 9.00
CA PHE A 6 58.13 -62.82 8.49
C PHE A 6 57.18 -63.13 7.33
N ARG A 7 57.55 -64.15 6.54
CA ARG A 7 56.76 -64.57 5.39
C ARG A 7 56.13 -65.92 5.68
N THR A 8 54.82 -66.03 5.48
CA THR A 8 54.10 -67.29 5.63
C THR A 8 54.41 -68.24 4.47
N SER A 9 54.06 -69.52 4.64
CA SER A 9 54.13 -70.53 3.58
C SER A 9 53.23 -70.21 2.36
N SER A 10 52.20 -69.38 2.54
CA SER A 10 51.37 -68.82 1.47
C SER A 10 52.02 -67.67 0.70
N GLY A 11 53.19 -67.19 1.14
CA GLY A 11 53.92 -66.09 0.51
C GLY A 11 53.59 -64.69 1.04
N ASP A 12 52.69 -64.59 2.02
CA ASP A 12 52.25 -63.32 2.62
C ASP A 12 53.30 -62.75 3.59
N GLN A 13 53.59 -61.46 3.50
CA GLN A 13 54.43 -60.77 4.47
C GLN A 13 53.56 -60.26 5.63
N ILE A 14 53.79 -60.78 6.83
CA ILE A 14 53.12 -60.33 8.05
C ILE A 14 54.09 -59.43 8.81
N TYR A 15 53.60 -58.25 9.20
CA TYR A 15 54.32 -57.29 10.05
C TYR A 15 53.46 -56.95 11.26
N PHE A 16 54.01 -57.13 12.46
CA PHE A 16 53.35 -56.76 13.71
C PHE A 16 53.75 -55.34 14.15
N LYS A 17 52.74 -54.50 14.40
CA LYS A 17 52.93 -53.13 14.91
C LYS A 17 53.21 -53.13 16.43
N ASP A 18 53.42 -51.95 16.98
CA ASP A 18 53.84 -51.71 18.37
C ASP A 18 52.86 -52.31 19.39
N ASN A 19 51.56 -52.36 19.05
CA ASN A 19 50.51 -52.98 19.87
C ASN A 19 50.43 -54.51 19.74
N GLY A 20 51.26 -55.14 18.91
CA GLY A 20 51.29 -56.59 18.69
C GLY A 20 50.27 -57.10 17.66
N ASP A 21 49.47 -56.22 17.05
CA ASP A 21 48.51 -56.58 16.01
C ASP A 21 49.16 -56.60 14.62
N PRO A 22 48.91 -57.64 13.80
CA PRO A 22 49.31 -57.67 12.41
C PRO A 22 48.44 -56.72 11.57
N GLU A 23 48.93 -56.34 10.39
CA GLU A 23 48.12 -55.52 9.49
C GLU A 23 46.87 -56.25 9.01
N ALA A 24 45.73 -55.55 9.08
CA ALA A 24 44.42 -56.09 8.75
C ALA A 24 44.32 -56.41 7.26
N ARG A 25 44.11 -57.69 6.96
CA ARG A 25 43.77 -58.21 5.63
C ARG A 25 42.55 -59.09 5.74
N TYR A 26 41.52 -58.80 4.96
CA TYR A 26 40.26 -59.53 4.99
C TYR A 26 39.80 -59.86 3.58
N ASP A 27 39.25 -61.05 3.42
CA ASP A 27 38.50 -61.42 2.24
C ASP A 27 37.01 -61.14 2.47
N ILE A 28 36.34 -60.56 1.47
CA ILE A 28 34.91 -60.28 1.51
C ILE A 28 34.21 -61.39 0.72
N LEU A 29 33.33 -62.12 1.40
CA LEU A 29 32.63 -63.27 0.86
C LEU A 29 31.13 -62.99 0.73
N LYS A 30 30.50 -63.53 -0.31
CA LYS A 30 29.05 -63.60 -0.50
C LYS A 30 28.60 -65.04 -0.31
N LEU A 31 27.59 -65.23 0.53
CA LEU A 31 26.94 -66.53 0.76
C LEU A 31 25.70 -66.64 -0.15
N LEU A 32 25.62 -67.73 -0.91
CA LEU A 32 24.45 -68.11 -1.69
C LEU A 32 23.81 -69.35 -1.06
N ILE A 33 22.54 -69.24 -0.68
CA ILE A 33 21.78 -70.33 -0.07
C ILE A 33 20.82 -70.85 -1.13
N PHE A 34 21.00 -72.09 -1.56
CA PHE A 34 20.13 -72.74 -2.52
C PHE A 34 18.92 -73.40 -1.82
N GLY A 35 17.82 -73.60 -2.55
CA GLY A 35 16.55 -74.11 -1.99
C GLY A 35 16.62 -75.53 -1.42
N ASP A 36 17.69 -76.26 -1.70
CA ASP A 36 18.04 -77.58 -1.17
C ASP A 36 18.83 -77.51 0.16
N GLY A 37 19.07 -76.30 0.69
CA GLY A 37 19.83 -76.06 1.93
C GLY A 37 21.34 -76.00 1.73
N ASN A 38 21.83 -76.09 0.49
CA ASN A 38 23.26 -76.03 0.20
C ASN A 38 23.75 -74.58 0.21
N ILE A 39 24.93 -74.35 0.80
CA ILE A 39 25.51 -73.01 0.96
C ILE A 39 26.79 -72.92 0.11
N GLN A 40 26.85 -71.95 -0.79
CA GLN A 40 28.04 -71.65 -1.59
C GLN A 40 28.63 -70.30 -1.21
N GLU A 41 29.93 -70.29 -0.90
CA GLU A 41 30.69 -69.08 -0.61
C GLU A 41 31.44 -68.61 -1.86
N ILE A 42 31.28 -67.34 -2.22
CA ILE A 42 31.96 -66.72 -3.36
C ILE A 42 32.74 -65.52 -2.85
N LYS A 43 34.05 -65.46 -3.11
CA LYS A 43 34.85 -64.28 -2.82
C LYS A 43 34.49 -63.14 -3.77
N VAL A 44 34.04 -62.02 -3.20
CA VAL A 44 33.56 -60.83 -3.92
C VAL A 44 34.44 -59.60 -3.74
N GLY A 45 35.39 -59.65 -2.81
CA GLY A 45 36.31 -58.56 -2.59
C GLY A 45 37.42 -58.91 -1.61
N SER A 46 38.28 -57.95 -1.36
CA SER A 46 39.34 -58.01 -0.37
C SER A 46 39.64 -56.62 0.19
N PHE A 47 39.98 -56.55 1.46
CA PHE A 47 40.43 -55.35 2.14
C PHE A 47 41.87 -55.57 2.58
N ASP A 48 42.78 -54.69 2.17
CA ASP A 48 44.19 -54.75 2.57
C ASP A 48 44.67 -53.39 3.07
N LYS A 49 45.08 -53.35 4.34
CA LYS A 49 45.62 -52.16 5.00
C LYS A 49 47.12 -51.95 4.77
N SER A 50 47.81 -52.94 4.19
CA SER A 50 49.28 -52.95 4.01
C SER A 50 49.77 -52.32 2.70
N GLY A 51 48.85 -51.85 1.84
CA GLY A 51 49.16 -51.22 0.57
C GLY A 51 49.88 -49.87 0.72
N TYR A 52 50.73 -49.53 -0.26
CA TYR A 52 51.58 -48.32 -0.27
C TYR A 52 50.79 -46.99 -0.19
N ASP A 53 49.50 -47.00 -0.49
CA ASP A 53 48.60 -45.83 -0.58
C ASP A 53 47.57 -45.75 0.58
N GLY A 54 47.65 -46.66 1.56
CA GLY A 54 46.66 -46.77 2.64
C GLY A 54 45.37 -47.51 2.25
N ASP A 55 44.56 -47.88 3.27
CA ASP A 55 43.32 -48.66 3.26
C ASP A 55 42.68 -48.92 1.87
N GLN A 56 43.08 -50.00 1.18
CA GLN A 56 42.51 -50.37 -0.13
C GLN A 56 41.39 -51.39 0.04
N LEU A 57 40.14 -50.92 -0.03
CA LEU A 57 38.97 -51.77 -0.20
C LEU A 57 38.76 -52.07 -1.68
N PHE A 58 38.92 -53.33 -2.07
CA PHE A 58 38.59 -53.82 -3.40
C PHE A 58 37.30 -54.64 -3.35
N VAL A 59 36.28 -54.21 -4.09
CA VAL A 59 35.05 -54.98 -4.31
C VAL A 59 34.88 -55.18 -5.81
N ASN A 60 34.71 -56.43 -6.21
CA ASN A 60 34.55 -56.77 -7.61
C ASN A 60 33.13 -56.44 -8.09
N ASN A 61 32.97 -55.29 -8.74
CA ASN A 61 31.69 -54.79 -9.26
C ASN A 61 31.09 -55.62 -10.42
N THR A 62 31.83 -56.59 -10.99
CA THR A 62 31.30 -57.46 -12.06
C THR A 62 30.47 -58.63 -11.52
N ILE A 63 30.59 -58.96 -10.24
CA ILE A 63 29.77 -59.97 -9.58
C ILE A 63 28.50 -59.27 -9.10
N ASN A 64 27.33 -59.63 -9.65
CA ASN A 64 26.04 -59.14 -9.16
C ASN A 64 25.84 -59.61 -7.71
N LEU A 65 26.18 -58.76 -6.75
CA LEU A 65 26.12 -59.02 -5.31
C LEU A 65 24.71 -59.43 -4.84
N LEU A 66 23.66 -59.10 -5.60
CA LEU A 66 22.25 -59.37 -5.24
C LEU A 66 21.52 -60.39 -6.13
N SER A 67 22.10 -60.81 -7.25
CA SER A 67 21.55 -61.89 -8.09
C SER A 67 21.69 -63.25 -7.38
N PRO A 68 20.71 -64.17 -7.45
CA PRO A 68 19.50 -64.16 -8.30
C PRO A 68 18.25 -63.49 -7.70
N TYR A 69 18.32 -62.98 -6.47
CA TYR A 69 17.12 -62.61 -5.70
C TYR A 69 16.65 -61.17 -5.87
N TYR A 70 17.55 -60.23 -6.14
CA TYR A 70 17.19 -58.80 -6.27
C TYR A 70 17.93 -58.14 -7.44
N SER A 71 17.25 -57.21 -8.09
CA SER A 71 17.73 -56.47 -9.27
C SER A 71 18.47 -55.17 -8.93
N GLU A 72 18.25 -54.58 -7.75
CA GLU A 72 18.89 -53.33 -7.31
C GLU A 72 19.25 -53.37 -5.81
N PHE A 73 20.29 -52.64 -5.42
CA PHE A 73 20.71 -52.50 -4.02
C PHE A 73 19.65 -51.75 -3.19
N ALA A 74 19.17 -52.35 -2.11
CA ALA A 74 18.36 -51.64 -1.13
C ALA A 74 19.26 -50.71 -0.29
N HIS A 75 19.03 -49.41 -0.36
CA HIS A 75 19.70 -48.46 0.51
C HIS A 75 19.09 -48.54 1.93
N SER A 76 19.91 -48.81 2.95
CA SER A 76 19.48 -48.80 4.36
C SER A 76 19.29 -47.35 4.85
N ARG A 77 18.19 -46.71 4.45
CA ARG A 77 17.81 -45.35 4.87
C ARG A 77 16.54 -45.41 5.69
N CYS A 78 16.51 -44.64 6.78
CA CYS A 78 15.32 -44.51 7.63
C CYS A 78 14.27 -43.58 6.99
N SER A 79 14.74 -42.50 6.38
CA SER A 79 13.91 -41.48 5.74
C SER A 79 14.36 -41.26 4.31
N GLU A 80 13.40 -41.04 3.41
CA GLU A 80 13.69 -40.62 2.04
C GLU A 80 14.25 -39.19 2.01
N PRO A 81 15.13 -38.86 1.05
CA PRO A 81 15.66 -37.52 0.90
C PRO A 81 14.56 -36.48 0.68
N CYS A 82 14.63 -35.35 1.37
CA CYS A 82 13.63 -34.30 1.20
C CYS A 82 13.70 -33.67 -0.20
N LYS A 83 12.56 -33.45 -0.84
CA LYS A 83 12.50 -32.74 -2.11
C LYS A 83 12.83 -31.25 -1.91
N PRO A 84 13.28 -30.53 -2.95
CA PRO A 84 13.36 -29.06 -2.92
C PRO A 84 12.04 -28.44 -2.41
N GLY A 85 12.13 -27.37 -1.64
CA GLY A 85 11.01 -26.73 -0.93
C GLY A 85 10.77 -27.27 0.49
N PHE A 86 11.43 -28.35 0.87
CA PHE A 86 11.35 -28.96 2.19
C PHE A 86 12.70 -28.94 2.89
N ARG A 87 12.68 -28.90 4.23
CA ARG A 87 13.83 -29.07 5.10
C ARG A 87 13.64 -30.27 6.01
N LYS A 88 14.77 -30.80 6.52
CA LYS A 88 14.76 -31.81 7.57
C LYS A 88 14.22 -31.23 8.87
N ALA A 89 13.35 -31.99 9.52
CA ALA A 89 12.94 -31.76 10.90
C ALA A 89 13.27 -33.01 11.72
N LYS A 90 13.96 -32.79 12.84
CA LYS A 90 14.34 -33.83 13.79
C LYS A 90 13.07 -34.40 14.43
N VAL A 91 12.98 -35.72 14.49
CA VAL A 91 11.92 -36.42 15.23
C VAL A 91 12.44 -36.67 16.65
N GLU A 92 11.72 -36.22 17.66
CA GLU A 92 12.09 -36.45 19.05
C GLU A 92 12.07 -37.95 19.38
N GLY A 93 13.12 -38.43 20.04
CA GLY A 93 13.30 -39.86 20.38
C GLY A 93 13.87 -40.73 19.25
N ALA A 94 14.00 -40.23 18.02
CA ALA A 94 14.57 -40.98 16.91
C ALA A 94 16.09 -40.73 16.71
N PRO A 95 16.84 -41.67 16.10
CA PRO A 95 18.24 -41.46 15.69
C PRO A 95 18.40 -40.30 14.70
N SER A 96 19.60 -39.70 14.63
CA SER A 96 19.89 -38.55 13.75
C SER A 96 19.69 -38.81 12.26
N CYS A 97 19.70 -40.06 11.80
CA CYS A 97 19.41 -40.45 10.42
C CYS A 97 17.91 -40.53 10.10
N CYS A 98 17.03 -40.49 11.11
CA CYS A 98 15.58 -40.52 10.97
C CYS A 98 15.03 -39.11 11.15
N TYR A 99 14.51 -38.54 10.07
CA TYR A 99 13.91 -37.20 10.06
C TYR A 99 12.62 -37.19 9.25
N THR A 100 11.81 -36.15 9.45
CA THR A 100 10.65 -35.87 8.61
C THR A 100 10.92 -34.65 7.73
N CYS A 101 10.31 -34.60 6.56
CA CYS A 101 10.43 -33.47 5.65
C CYS A 101 9.31 -32.47 5.92
N VAL A 102 9.68 -31.26 6.33
CA VAL A 102 8.74 -30.18 6.62
C VAL A 102 8.93 -29.08 5.59
N MET A 103 7.83 -28.53 5.09
CA MET A 103 7.87 -27.44 4.12
C MET A 103 8.55 -26.20 4.72
N CYS A 104 9.31 -25.47 3.91
CA CYS A 104 9.89 -24.20 4.34
C CYS A 104 8.82 -23.19 4.76
N ALA A 105 9.14 -22.34 5.74
CA ALA A 105 8.23 -21.32 6.22
C ALA A 105 7.99 -20.22 5.17
N ASP A 106 6.96 -19.40 5.38
CA ASP A 106 6.64 -18.29 4.50
C ASP A 106 7.81 -17.29 4.42
N GLY A 107 8.23 -16.97 3.20
CA GLY A 107 9.40 -16.13 2.93
C GLY A 107 10.76 -16.86 2.96
N GLU A 108 10.77 -18.19 3.14
CA GLU A 108 11.95 -19.04 3.02
C GLU A 108 11.85 -19.98 1.81
N MET A 109 13.00 -20.41 1.29
CA MET A 109 13.09 -21.34 0.16
C MET A 109 14.21 -22.36 0.33
N SER A 110 14.11 -23.48 -0.40
CA SER A 110 15.15 -24.51 -0.51
C SER A 110 15.19 -25.05 -1.94
N ASN A 111 16.29 -24.84 -2.65
CA ASN A 111 16.48 -25.37 -4.01
C ASN A 111 17.26 -26.70 -4.03
N ILE A 112 17.78 -27.15 -2.88
CA ILE A 112 18.60 -28.37 -2.80
C ILE A 112 17.77 -29.54 -2.28
N THR A 113 18.05 -30.73 -2.81
CA THR A 113 17.53 -31.99 -2.25
C THR A 113 18.17 -32.24 -0.89
N ASP A 114 17.36 -32.70 0.06
CA ASP A 114 17.79 -33.12 1.39
C ASP A 114 18.38 -31.99 2.26
N ALA A 115 17.85 -30.78 2.12
CA ALA A 115 18.29 -29.57 2.84
C ALA A 115 18.11 -29.69 4.36
N GLN A 116 19.14 -29.26 5.13
CA GLN A 116 19.03 -29.17 6.59
C GLN A 116 18.20 -27.97 7.06
N SER A 117 18.31 -26.84 6.35
CA SER A 117 17.64 -25.58 6.68
C SER A 117 17.21 -24.86 5.40
N CYS A 118 16.19 -24.02 5.51
CA CYS A 118 15.75 -23.16 4.43
C CYS A 118 16.51 -21.83 4.45
N THR A 119 16.67 -21.22 3.28
CA THR A 119 17.25 -19.88 3.11
C THR A 119 16.14 -18.84 3.01
N LYS A 120 16.28 -17.73 3.73
CA LYS A 120 15.32 -16.63 3.69
C LYS A 120 15.48 -15.81 2.41
N CYS A 121 14.37 -15.49 1.73
CA CYS A 121 14.37 -14.63 0.55
C CYS A 121 14.69 -13.17 0.92
N SER A 122 15.16 -12.41 -0.07
CA SER A 122 15.38 -10.96 0.08
C SER A 122 14.07 -10.24 0.38
N LYS A 123 14.15 -9.02 0.93
CA LYS A 123 12.98 -8.18 1.26
C LYS A 123 12.10 -7.88 0.04
N TYR A 124 12.71 -7.77 -1.14
CA TYR A 124 12.03 -7.49 -2.41
C TYR A 124 11.43 -8.72 -3.09
N GLU A 125 11.61 -9.89 -2.49
CA GLU A 125 11.22 -11.17 -3.07
C GLU A 125 10.26 -11.92 -2.13
N LYS A 126 9.42 -12.77 -2.71
CA LYS A 126 8.60 -13.75 -2.00
C LYS A 126 9.01 -15.14 -2.46
N SER A 127 8.87 -16.11 -1.58
CA SER A 127 9.12 -17.51 -1.94
C SER A 127 7.97 -18.02 -2.82
N ASN A 128 8.26 -18.74 -3.89
CA ASN A 128 7.23 -19.28 -4.78
C ASN A 128 6.31 -20.31 -4.05
N SER A 129 5.20 -20.71 -4.69
CA SER A 129 4.24 -21.66 -4.09
C SER A 129 4.89 -22.99 -3.66
N GLY A 130 5.89 -23.46 -4.42
CA GLY A 130 6.66 -24.66 -4.10
C GLY A 130 7.80 -24.46 -3.08
N ARG A 131 8.03 -23.22 -2.61
CA ARG A 131 9.16 -22.82 -1.76
C ARG A 131 10.55 -23.22 -2.28
N THR A 132 10.71 -23.35 -3.60
CA THR A 132 11.96 -23.75 -4.25
C THR A 132 12.81 -22.57 -4.72
N SER A 133 12.19 -21.41 -4.95
CA SER A 133 12.88 -20.20 -5.44
C SER A 133 12.26 -18.93 -4.88
N CYS A 134 13.05 -17.86 -4.85
CA CYS A 134 12.60 -16.51 -4.59
C CYS A 134 12.16 -15.86 -5.91
N ILE A 135 10.97 -15.28 -5.92
CA ILE A 135 10.41 -14.52 -7.04
C ILE A 135 10.19 -13.07 -6.59
N PRO A 136 10.32 -12.07 -7.49
CA PRO A 136 10.03 -10.68 -7.14
C PRO A 136 8.60 -10.53 -6.63
N ARG A 137 8.41 -9.67 -5.61
CA ARG A 137 7.06 -9.31 -5.16
C ARG A 137 6.38 -8.41 -6.16
N ASP A 138 5.06 -8.53 -6.25
CA ASP A 138 4.25 -7.66 -7.10
C ASP A 138 4.15 -6.27 -6.46
N ILE A 139 4.19 -5.23 -7.29
CA ILE A 139 4.14 -3.84 -6.85
C ILE A 139 2.67 -3.40 -6.86
N ASN A 140 2.14 -3.02 -5.70
CA ASN A 140 0.76 -2.59 -5.53
C ASN A 140 0.70 -1.07 -5.29
N TYR A 141 -0.07 -0.36 -6.10
CA TYR A 141 -0.37 1.06 -5.95
C TYR A 141 -1.73 1.34 -6.58
N LEU A 142 -2.37 2.46 -6.24
CA LEU A 142 -3.66 2.81 -6.83
C LEU A 142 -3.48 3.18 -8.32
N SER A 143 -3.59 2.19 -9.20
CA SER A 143 -3.37 2.34 -10.63
C SER A 143 -4.62 2.80 -11.37
N TYR A 144 -4.42 3.49 -12.51
CA TYR A 144 -5.50 3.83 -13.44
C TYR A 144 -6.13 2.59 -14.10
N ASP A 145 -5.37 1.50 -14.19
CA ASP A 145 -5.82 0.25 -14.81
C ASP A 145 -6.72 -0.58 -13.88
N GLU A 146 -6.67 -0.31 -12.56
CA GLU A 146 -7.55 -0.97 -11.59
C GLU A 146 -8.95 -0.35 -11.61
N HIS A 147 -9.97 -1.17 -11.37
CA HIS A 147 -11.37 -0.72 -11.34
C HIS A 147 -11.60 0.47 -10.39
N LEU A 148 -10.98 0.46 -9.21
CA LEU A 148 -11.10 1.54 -8.23
C LEU A 148 -10.45 2.85 -8.73
N GLY A 149 -9.22 2.80 -9.23
CA GLY A 149 -8.55 4.01 -9.75
C GLY A 149 -9.22 4.57 -11.01
N SER A 150 -9.63 3.69 -11.92
CA SER A 150 -10.34 4.08 -13.15
C SER A 150 -11.67 4.79 -12.86
N THR A 151 -12.48 4.25 -11.94
CA THR A 151 -13.77 4.85 -11.56
C THR A 151 -13.60 6.20 -10.86
N LEU A 152 -12.67 6.31 -9.91
CA LEU A 152 -12.39 7.58 -9.21
C LEU A 152 -11.88 8.66 -10.17
N SER A 153 -11.00 8.29 -11.10
CA SER A 153 -10.50 9.20 -12.14
C SER A 153 -11.63 9.70 -13.05
N SER A 154 -12.50 8.79 -13.51
CA SER A 154 -13.65 9.14 -14.35
C SER A 154 -14.62 10.10 -13.64
N ILE A 155 -14.91 9.84 -12.36
CA ILE A 155 -15.77 10.70 -11.53
C ILE A 155 -15.14 12.09 -11.38
N SER A 156 -13.84 12.16 -11.09
CA SER A 156 -13.08 13.41 -10.96
C SER A 156 -13.16 14.27 -12.22
N VAL A 157 -12.85 13.69 -13.39
CA VAL A 157 -12.91 14.39 -14.67
C VAL A 157 -14.34 14.87 -14.98
N THR A 158 -15.34 14.03 -14.75
CA THR A 158 -16.75 14.37 -14.98
C THR A 158 -17.20 15.56 -14.15
N PHE A 159 -16.86 15.60 -12.86
CA PHE A 159 -17.21 16.72 -11.99
C PHE A 159 -16.42 18.00 -12.32
N SER A 160 -15.17 17.87 -12.74
CA SER A 160 -14.37 18.99 -13.23
C SER A 160 -14.98 19.64 -14.48
N ILE A 161 -15.38 18.83 -15.47
CA ILE A 161 -16.10 19.29 -16.67
C ILE A 161 -17.41 19.97 -16.27
N THR A 162 -18.16 19.39 -15.33
CA THR A 162 -19.41 19.98 -14.83
C THR A 162 -19.17 21.37 -14.21
N CYS A 163 -18.11 21.54 -13.41
CA CYS A 163 -17.72 22.84 -12.87
C CYS A 163 -17.38 23.85 -13.98
N ALA A 164 -16.63 23.43 -14.99
CA ALA A 164 -16.27 24.29 -16.12
C ALA A 164 -17.50 24.75 -16.92
N VAL A 165 -18.47 23.84 -17.15
CA VAL A 165 -19.74 24.17 -17.80
C VAL A 165 -20.53 25.19 -16.97
N ILE A 166 -20.68 24.97 -15.66
CA ILE A 166 -21.37 25.90 -14.76
C ILE A 166 -20.66 27.25 -14.74
N LEU A 167 -19.32 27.28 -14.69
CA LEU A 167 -18.54 28.52 -14.75
C LEU A 167 -18.78 29.26 -16.07
N GLY A 168 -18.77 28.56 -17.21
CA GLY A 168 -19.09 29.12 -18.52
C GLY A 168 -20.49 29.74 -18.57
N ILE A 169 -21.48 29.09 -17.97
CA ILE A 169 -22.84 29.60 -17.83
C ILE A 169 -22.85 30.89 -16.98
N PHE A 170 -22.16 30.90 -15.84
CA PHE A 170 -22.08 32.10 -14.98
C PHE A 170 -21.40 33.28 -15.68
N ILE A 171 -20.40 33.02 -16.53
CA ILE A 171 -19.74 34.05 -17.35
C ILE A 171 -20.67 34.55 -18.46
N LYS A 172 -21.39 33.66 -19.14
CA LYS A 172 -22.32 34.03 -20.22
C LYS A 172 -23.52 34.84 -19.71
N TYR A 173 -24.10 34.44 -18.58
CA TYR A 173 -25.27 35.10 -17.97
C TYR A 173 -24.88 36.13 -16.89
N ARG A 174 -23.71 36.75 -17.03
CA ARG A 174 -23.14 37.71 -16.05
C ARG A 174 -24.07 38.86 -15.67
N GLU A 175 -24.88 39.31 -16.62
CA GLU A 175 -25.78 40.46 -16.45
C GLU A 175 -27.12 40.10 -15.79
N THR A 176 -27.38 38.83 -15.54
CA THR A 176 -28.61 38.39 -14.84
C THR A 176 -28.59 38.84 -13.37
N PRO A 177 -29.75 39.25 -12.82
CA PRO A 177 -29.83 39.72 -11.44
C PRO A 177 -29.44 38.63 -10.42
N ILE A 178 -29.68 37.35 -10.74
CA ILE A 178 -29.22 36.22 -9.91
C ILE A 178 -27.70 36.23 -9.78
N VAL A 179 -26.94 36.33 -10.88
CA VAL A 179 -25.46 36.29 -10.83
C VAL A 179 -24.88 37.59 -10.23
N ARG A 180 -25.50 38.73 -10.52
CA ARG A 180 -25.05 40.04 -10.01
C ARG A 180 -25.30 40.22 -8.51
N ALA A 181 -26.40 39.68 -7.99
CA ALA A 181 -26.71 39.70 -6.56
C ALA A 181 -25.75 38.82 -5.73
N ASN A 182 -25.12 37.84 -6.37
CA ASN A 182 -24.42 36.74 -5.71
C ASN A 182 -22.90 36.87 -5.76
N ASN A 183 -22.40 38.06 -5.46
CA ASN A 183 -20.99 38.45 -5.44
C ASN A 183 -20.14 37.64 -6.45
N ARG A 184 -20.29 37.97 -7.74
CA ARG A 184 -19.79 37.18 -8.88
C ARG A 184 -18.36 36.66 -8.69
N TYR A 185 -17.47 37.48 -8.15
CA TYR A 185 -16.07 37.13 -7.96
C TYR A 185 -15.89 35.93 -7.02
N LEU A 186 -16.61 35.87 -5.89
CA LEU A 186 -16.54 34.73 -4.96
C LEU A 186 -17.14 33.46 -5.57
N SER A 187 -18.27 33.58 -6.29
CA SER A 187 -18.90 32.42 -6.93
C SER A 187 -18.02 31.84 -8.05
N CYS A 188 -17.37 32.68 -8.86
CA CYS A 188 -16.40 32.22 -9.86
C CYS A 188 -15.16 31.62 -9.21
N LEU A 189 -14.64 32.24 -8.15
CA LEU A 189 -13.45 31.75 -7.43
C LEU A 189 -13.72 30.38 -6.78
N LEU A 190 -14.91 30.19 -6.19
CA LEU A 190 -15.36 28.89 -5.67
C LEU A 190 -15.51 27.83 -6.78
N LEU A 191 -16.05 28.17 -7.95
CA LEU A 191 -16.14 27.20 -9.06
C LEU A 191 -14.78 26.80 -9.62
N ILE A 192 -13.86 27.76 -9.75
CA ILE A 192 -12.48 27.49 -10.19
C ILE A 192 -11.76 26.62 -9.16
N SER A 193 -11.90 26.93 -7.86
CA SER A 193 -11.27 26.13 -6.82
C SER A 193 -11.86 24.72 -6.75
N LEU A 194 -13.19 24.55 -6.87
CA LEU A 194 -13.81 23.22 -6.94
C LEU A 194 -13.35 22.42 -8.17
N MET A 195 -13.24 23.06 -9.34
CA MET A 195 -12.70 22.41 -10.54
C MET A 195 -11.28 21.90 -10.30
N LEU A 196 -10.43 22.70 -9.65
CA LEU A 196 -9.08 22.30 -9.25
C LEU A 196 -9.08 21.23 -8.15
N CYS A 197 -10.04 21.24 -7.20
CA CYS A 197 -10.20 20.18 -6.19
C CYS A 197 -10.52 18.84 -6.83
N PHE A 198 -11.36 18.82 -7.86
CA PHE A 198 -11.61 17.59 -8.61
C PHE A 198 -10.32 17.14 -9.30
N LEU A 199 -9.67 18.00 -10.08
CA LEU A 199 -8.44 17.65 -10.79
C LEU A 199 -7.28 17.22 -9.88
N CYS A 200 -7.15 17.80 -8.68
CA CYS A 200 -6.06 17.46 -7.77
C CYS A 200 -6.11 16.00 -7.31
N THR A 201 -7.29 15.37 -7.28
CA THR A 201 -7.42 13.93 -6.97
C THR A 201 -6.67 13.03 -7.96
N LEU A 202 -6.44 13.49 -9.20
CA LEU A 202 -5.66 12.75 -10.19
C LEU A 202 -4.18 12.65 -9.81
N LEU A 203 -3.66 13.58 -8.99
CA LEU A 203 -2.29 13.51 -8.46
C LEU A 203 -2.12 12.38 -7.42
N PHE A 204 -3.23 11.88 -6.86
CA PHE A 204 -3.24 10.77 -5.92
C PHE A 204 -3.24 9.40 -6.62
N ILE A 205 -3.61 9.35 -7.91
CA ILE A 205 -3.73 8.10 -8.69
C ILE A 205 -2.50 7.93 -9.56
N GLY A 206 -1.95 6.71 -9.59
CA GLY A 206 -0.79 6.33 -10.38
C GLY A 206 0.45 6.05 -9.54
N ARG A 207 1.59 5.84 -10.22
CA ARG A 207 2.84 5.48 -9.56
C ARG A 207 3.40 6.69 -8.79
N PRO A 208 3.68 6.55 -7.47
CA PRO A 208 4.22 7.66 -6.70
C PRO A 208 5.63 8.01 -7.19
N THR A 209 5.80 9.27 -7.60
CA THR A 209 7.10 9.87 -7.89
C THR A 209 7.39 10.94 -6.84
N GLN A 210 8.67 11.32 -6.68
CA GLN A 210 9.05 12.38 -5.75
C GLN A 210 8.22 13.66 -5.93
N ILE A 211 8.01 14.06 -7.19
CA ILE A 211 7.26 15.29 -7.52
C ILE A 211 5.78 15.13 -7.18
N CYS A 212 5.18 13.98 -7.52
CA CYS A 212 3.78 13.72 -7.19
C CYS A 212 3.54 13.74 -5.66
N CYS A 213 4.42 13.11 -4.87
CA CYS A 213 4.28 13.09 -3.41
C CYS A 213 4.32 14.50 -2.79
N LEU A 214 5.20 15.38 -3.29
CA LEU A 214 5.30 16.76 -2.82
C LEU A 214 4.07 17.59 -3.21
N LEU A 215 3.62 17.48 -4.47
CA LEU A 215 2.54 18.31 -4.99
C LEU A 215 1.16 17.89 -4.49
N ARG A 216 0.95 16.60 -4.23
CA ARG A 216 -0.37 16.02 -3.91
C ARG A 216 -1.01 16.71 -2.71
N GLN A 217 -0.37 16.66 -1.55
CA GLN A 217 -0.93 17.20 -0.30
C GLN A 217 -0.96 18.72 -0.29
N VAL A 218 0.06 19.38 -0.86
CA VAL A 218 0.14 20.85 -0.92
C VAL A 218 -0.93 21.43 -1.84
N THR A 219 -1.13 20.83 -3.02
CA THR A 219 -2.16 21.25 -3.96
C THR A 219 -3.54 21.04 -3.35
N PHE A 220 -3.77 19.88 -2.72
CA PHE A 220 -5.00 19.62 -1.98
C PHE A 220 -5.22 20.71 -0.92
N GLY A 221 -4.30 20.90 0.02
CA GLY A 221 -4.46 21.85 1.14
C GLY A 221 -4.80 23.27 0.68
N ILE A 222 -4.05 23.81 -0.28
CA ILE A 222 -4.23 25.17 -0.79
C ILE A 222 -5.57 25.33 -1.50
N VAL A 223 -5.88 24.47 -2.48
CA VAL A 223 -7.09 24.60 -3.31
C VAL A 223 -8.35 24.39 -2.46
N PHE A 224 -8.29 23.46 -1.51
CA PHE A 224 -9.40 23.17 -0.62
C PHE A 224 -9.64 24.31 0.37
N THR A 225 -8.57 24.90 0.91
CA THR A 225 -8.63 26.11 1.73
C THR A 225 -9.26 27.27 0.98
N ILE A 226 -8.90 27.50 -0.29
CA ILE A 226 -9.53 28.53 -1.14
C ILE A 226 -11.04 28.27 -1.27
N SER A 227 -11.45 27.01 -1.46
CA SER A 227 -12.87 26.64 -1.59
C SER A 227 -13.66 26.92 -0.30
N VAL A 228 -13.18 26.44 0.85
CA VAL A 228 -13.87 26.62 2.14
C VAL A 228 -13.89 28.09 2.57
N SER A 229 -12.76 28.79 2.43
CA SER A 229 -12.67 30.23 2.75
C SER A 229 -13.58 31.08 1.85
N SER A 230 -13.78 30.69 0.59
CA SER A 230 -14.74 31.36 -0.30
C SER A 230 -16.17 31.26 0.19
N VAL A 231 -16.57 30.09 0.69
CA VAL A 231 -17.90 29.91 1.27
C VAL A 231 -18.04 30.67 2.58
N LEU A 232 -17.03 30.63 3.44
CA LEU A 232 -16.98 31.43 4.67
C LEU A 232 -17.10 32.93 4.37
N ALA A 233 -16.32 33.43 3.42
CA ALA A 233 -16.36 34.83 2.99
C ALA A 233 -17.74 35.21 2.45
N LYS A 234 -18.38 34.29 1.72
CA LYS A 234 -19.72 34.48 1.18
C LYS A 234 -20.78 34.54 2.30
N THR A 235 -20.77 33.63 3.26
CA THR A 235 -21.74 33.64 4.38
C THR A 235 -21.54 34.86 5.28
N LEU A 236 -20.29 35.23 5.58
CA LEU A 236 -19.99 36.45 6.34
C LEU A 236 -20.43 37.72 5.63
N THR A 237 -20.30 37.78 4.31
CA THR A 237 -20.79 38.94 3.53
C THR A 237 -22.31 39.10 3.68
N VAL A 238 -23.07 38.00 3.70
CA VAL A 238 -24.53 38.02 3.93
C VAL A 238 -24.85 38.51 5.34
N ILE A 239 -24.16 37.98 6.36
CA ILE A 239 -24.34 38.40 7.77
C ILE A 239 -24.04 39.90 7.93
N ILE A 240 -22.94 40.39 7.35
CA ILE A 240 -22.53 41.79 7.44
C ILE A 240 -23.54 42.69 6.72
N ALA A 241 -24.00 42.30 5.53
CA ALA A 241 -24.99 43.06 4.77
C ALA A 241 -26.31 43.23 5.56
N PHE A 242 -26.81 42.16 6.19
CA PHE A 242 -28.04 42.21 6.97
C PHE A 242 -27.87 42.97 8.30
N ASN A 243 -26.74 42.85 8.98
CA ASN A 243 -26.51 43.62 10.21
C ASN A 243 -26.15 45.09 9.93
N ALA A 244 -25.75 45.44 8.71
CA ALA A 244 -25.50 46.82 8.30
C ALA A 244 -26.79 47.61 7.99
N THR A 245 -27.93 46.95 7.75
CA THR A 245 -29.23 47.61 7.57
C THR A 245 -29.87 48.02 8.90
N LYS A 246 -29.41 47.48 10.04
CA LYS A 246 -29.86 47.89 11.38
C LYS A 246 -29.41 49.33 11.70
N PRO A 247 -30.31 50.21 12.19
CA PRO A 247 -29.96 51.59 12.52
C PRO A 247 -28.87 51.64 13.61
N GLY A 248 -27.84 52.47 13.41
CA GLY A 248 -26.69 52.63 14.34
C GLY A 248 -25.52 51.67 14.13
N SER A 249 -25.55 50.80 13.12
CA SER A 249 -24.51 49.79 12.89
C SER A 249 -23.20 50.36 12.30
N LYS A 250 -22.08 50.18 13.01
CA LYS A 250 -20.72 50.48 12.51
C LYS A 250 -20.29 49.56 11.36
N LEU A 251 -21.02 48.47 11.12
CA LEU A 251 -20.73 47.48 10.05
C LEU A 251 -20.97 48.03 8.64
N LYS A 252 -21.66 49.17 8.51
CA LYS A 252 -21.92 49.83 7.21
C LYS A 252 -20.64 50.18 6.43
N LYS A 253 -19.51 50.42 7.14
CA LYS A 253 -18.20 50.70 6.52
C LYS A 253 -17.55 49.44 5.90
N TYR A 254 -17.99 48.25 6.31
CA TYR A 254 -17.42 46.95 5.94
C TYR A 254 -18.25 46.20 4.88
N VAL A 255 -19.33 46.80 4.38
CA VAL A 255 -20.14 46.22 3.31
C VAL A 255 -19.39 46.38 1.98
N GLY A 256 -18.67 45.34 1.55
CA GLY A 256 -17.97 45.36 0.27
C GLY A 256 -17.33 44.04 -0.14
N THR A 257 -17.36 43.74 -1.44
CA THR A 257 -16.71 42.56 -2.04
C THR A 257 -15.22 42.48 -1.75
N GLN A 258 -14.55 43.61 -1.56
CA GLN A 258 -13.11 43.69 -1.30
C GLN A 258 -12.71 43.04 0.04
N LEU A 259 -13.55 43.16 1.08
CA LEU A 259 -13.28 42.52 2.38
C LEU A 259 -13.37 40.99 2.28
N ALA A 260 -14.33 40.48 1.51
CA ALA A 260 -14.51 39.05 1.33
C ALA A 260 -13.34 38.42 0.57
N ILE A 261 -12.82 39.10 -0.47
CA ILE A 261 -11.63 38.65 -1.20
C ILE A 261 -10.39 38.71 -0.30
N LEU A 262 -10.23 39.78 0.50
CA LEU A 262 -9.13 39.90 1.46
C LEU A 262 -9.15 38.74 2.47
N LEU A 263 -10.33 38.36 2.97
CA LEU A 263 -10.48 37.23 3.88
C LEU A 263 -9.98 35.92 3.25
N VAL A 264 -10.40 35.63 2.00
CA VAL A 264 -9.93 34.45 1.26
C VAL A 264 -8.41 34.46 1.14
N ILE A 265 -7.82 35.59 0.74
CA ILE A 265 -6.36 35.74 0.60
C ILE A 265 -5.65 35.46 1.94
N VAL A 266 -6.13 36.03 3.05
CA VAL A 266 -5.51 35.82 4.37
C VAL A 266 -5.59 34.35 4.81
N CYS A 267 -6.75 33.70 4.61
CA CYS A 267 -6.89 32.27 4.90
C CYS A 267 -5.96 31.41 4.02
N SER A 268 -5.88 31.69 2.72
CA SER A 268 -5.00 30.96 1.81
C SER A 268 -3.51 31.18 2.13
N LEU A 269 -3.12 32.40 2.54
CA LEU A 269 -1.75 32.69 2.95
C LEU A 269 -1.35 31.89 4.19
N GLY A 270 -2.26 31.72 5.15
CA GLY A 270 -2.03 30.86 6.33
C GLY A 270 -1.68 29.42 5.93
N GLU A 271 -2.48 28.84 5.04
CA GLU A 271 -2.26 27.48 4.53
C GLU A 271 -0.96 27.34 3.72
N ILE A 272 -0.63 28.35 2.89
CA ILE A 272 0.63 28.39 2.14
C ILE A 272 1.82 28.40 3.10
N ILE A 273 1.78 29.18 4.18
CA ILE A 273 2.85 29.22 5.18
C ILE A 273 3.01 27.86 5.85
N ILE A 274 1.90 27.23 6.27
CA ILE A 274 1.92 25.87 6.87
C ILE A 274 2.55 24.88 5.89
N SER A 275 2.13 24.90 4.63
CA SER A 275 2.65 24.02 3.58
C SER A 275 4.15 24.23 3.32
N MET A 276 4.61 25.49 3.28
CA MET A 276 6.03 25.82 3.10
C MET A 276 6.88 25.32 4.27
N VAL A 277 6.41 25.48 5.50
CA VAL A 277 7.11 24.98 6.70
C VAL A 277 7.18 23.46 6.69
N TRP A 278 6.11 22.78 6.28
CA TRP A 278 6.08 21.32 6.16
C TRP A 278 7.10 20.83 5.14
N LEU A 279 7.09 21.39 3.93
CA LEU A 279 8.05 21.05 2.87
C LEU A 279 9.51 21.33 3.25
N ALA A 280 9.77 22.40 4.01
CA ALA A 280 11.12 22.73 4.45
C ALA A 280 11.64 21.84 5.57
N SER A 281 10.74 21.34 6.44
CA SER A 281 11.12 20.58 7.64
C SER A 281 11.15 19.09 7.38
N ASN A 282 10.04 18.52 6.88
CA ASN A 282 9.86 17.10 6.65
C ASN A 282 9.03 16.89 5.38
N PRO A 283 9.63 17.06 4.18
CA PRO A 283 8.89 16.95 2.93
C PRO A 283 8.39 15.50 2.70
N PRO A 284 7.18 15.33 2.13
CA PRO A 284 6.71 14.01 1.71
C PRO A 284 7.66 13.32 0.71
N PHE A 285 7.85 12.02 0.87
CA PHE A 285 8.74 11.21 0.03
C PHE A 285 8.11 9.86 -0.33
N PRO A 286 8.48 9.25 -1.48
CA PRO A 286 7.99 7.94 -1.85
C PRO A 286 8.61 6.88 -0.93
N GLU A 287 7.79 5.99 -0.39
CA GLU A 287 8.20 4.89 0.48
C GLU A 287 7.62 3.56 -0.02
N ASP A 288 8.41 2.51 0.11
CA ASP A 288 8.07 1.13 -0.15
C ASP A 288 7.66 0.41 1.14
N ASP A 289 6.35 0.30 1.39
CA ASP A 289 5.85 -0.47 2.53
C ASP A 289 5.86 -1.97 2.20
N MET A 290 6.81 -2.67 2.84
CA MET A 290 7.01 -4.12 2.74
C MET A 290 6.48 -4.89 3.95
N LEU A 291 6.00 -4.18 4.97
CA LEU A 291 5.59 -4.77 6.26
C LEU A 291 4.09 -5.00 6.33
N SER A 292 3.29 -4.18 5.64
CA SER A 292 1.83 -4.28 5.68
C SER A 292 1.24 -5.45 4.89
N ASP A 293 1.96 -5.98 3.90
CA ASP A 293 1.52 -7.11 3.07
C ASP A 293 2.69 -8.09 2.82
N ALA A 294 2.44 -9.38 3.03
CA ALA A 294 3.45 -10.42 2.85
C ALA A 294 3.69 -10.75 1.36
N ASP A 295 2.68 -10.51 0.51
CA ASP A 295 2.69 -10.92 -0.90
C ASP A 295 3.03 -9.80 -1.87
N ASN A 296 2.84 -8.53 -1.47
CA ASN A 296 2.97 -7.36 -2.32
C ASN A 296 3.85 -6.28 -1.67
N ILE A 297 4.55 -5.50 -2.50
CA ILE A 297 5.23 -4.26 -2.08
C ILE A 297 4.26 -3.11 -2.35
N ILE A 298 3.83 -2.40 -1.31
CA ILE A 298 2.92 -1.28 -1.48
C ILE A 298 3.74 0.00 -1.67
N LEU A 299 3.59 0.64 -2.82
CA LEU A 299 4.20 1.94 -3.09
C LEU A 299 3.27 3.05 -2.60
N LEU A 300 3.71 3.81 -1.61
CA LEU A 300 2.98 4.96 -1.05
C LEU A 300 3.84 6.22 -1.07
N CYS A 301 3.20 7.36 -0.83
CA CYS A 301 3.91 8.57 -0.44
C CYS A 301 3.80 8.68 1.08
N ASN A 302 4.92 8.58 1.79
CA ASN A 302 4.99 8.92 3.20
C ASN A 302 4.88 10.44 3.34
N GLU A 303 3.99 10.91 4.22
CA GLU A 303 3.75 12.31 4.53
C GLU A 303 4.96 13.01 5.20
N GLY A 304 5.96 12.25 5.66
CA GLY A 304 7.16 12.72 6.36
C GLY A 304 6.89 13.09 7.82
N SER A 305 5.77 13.74 8.10
CA SER A 305 5.35 14.09 9.45
C SER A 305 3.83 14.11 9.60
N ASP A 306 3.32 13.18 10.41
CA ASP A 306 1.89 13.09 10.75
C ASP A 306 1.38 14.39 11.36
N CYS A 307 2.21 15.06 12.17
CA CYS A 307 1.83 16.31 12.83
C CYS A 307 1.46 17.39 11.81
N PHE A 308 2.31 17.64 10.81
CA PHE A 308 2.04 18.65 9.78
C PHE A 308 0.85 18.27 8.90
N PHE A 309 0.70 16.99 8.57
CA PHE A 309 -0.47 16.49 7.84
C PHE A 309 -1.78 16.78 8.60
N PHE A 310 -1.85 16.42 9.88
CA PHE A 310 -3.03 16.73 10.72
C PHE A 310 -3.17 18.23 11.00
N CYS A 311 -2.10 19.03 10.99
CA CYS A 311 -2.19 20.47 11.08
C CYS A 311 -2.92 21.09 9.88
N ILE A 312 -2.64 20.63 8.66
CA ILE A 312 -3.34 21.09 7.44
C ILE A 312 -4.82 20.70 7.48
N ILE A 313 -5.11 19.43 7.79
CA ILE A 313 -6.51 18.97 7.91
C ILE A 313 -7.22 19.74 9.03
N GLY A 314 -6.54 19.98 10.15
CA GLY A 314 -7.03 20.78 11.26
C GLY A 314 -7.32 22.22 10.84
N TYR A 315 -6.44 22.86 10.06
CA TYR A 315 -6.63 24.21 9.56
C TYR A 315 -7.89 24.30 8.68
N ILE A 316 -8.01 23.42 7.69
CA ILE A 316 -9.21 23.29 6.83
C ILE A 316 -10.45 23.01 7.68
N GLY A 317 -10.34 22.10 8.65
CA GLY A 317 -11.43 21.74 9.56
C GLY A 317 -11.91 22.92 10.40
N THR A 318 -10.99 23.74 10.93
CA THR A 318 -11.36 24.96 11.66
C THR A 318 -12.07 25.98 10.78
N LEU A 319 -11.59 26.18 9.54
CA LEU A 319 -12.28 27.03 8.56
C LEU A 319 -13.67 26.48 8.22
N ALA A 320 -13.81 25.16 8.11
CA ALA A 320 -15.08 24.51 7.84
C ALA A 320 -16.06 24.70 9.01
N LEU A 321 -15.60 24.53 10.26
CA LEU A 321 -16.41 24.77 11.46
C LEU A 321 -16.84 26.24 11.57
N LEU A 322 -15.92 27.19 11.35
CA LEU A 322 -16.25 28.61 11.31
C LEU A 322 -17.29 28.91 10.22
N SER A 323 -17.16 28.27 9.06
CA SER A 323 -18.10 28.46 7.95
C SER A 323 -19.47 27.84 8.25
N LEU A 324 -19.52 26.70 8.95
CA LEU A 324 -20.76 26.08 9.44
C LEU A 324 -21.46 26.97 10.47
N ILE A 325 -20.73 27.53 11.44
CA ILE A 325 -21.29 28.45 12.44
C ILE A 325 -21.86 29.70 11.75
N ALA A 326 -21.10 30.30 10.82
CA ALA A 326 -21.57 31.44 10.05
C ALA A 326 -22.80 31.08 9.19
N ALA A 327 -22.81 29.92 8.55
CA ALA A 327 -23.96 29.47 7.75
C ALA A 327 -25.21 29.29 8.62
N PHE A 328 -25.07 28.70 9.82
CA PHE A 328 -26.17 28.50 10.75
C PHE A 328 -26.75 29.84 11.23
N LEU A 329 -25.90 30.80 11.58
CA LEU A 329 -26.33 32.17 11.93
C LEU A 329 -27.04 32.87 10.78
N ALA A 330 -26.64 32.57 9.54
CA ALA A 330 -27.24 33.16 8.35
C ALA A 330 -28.58 32.50 7.95
N LYS A 331 -28.91 31.31 8.45
CA LYS A 331 -30.07 30.52 7.96
C LYS A 331 -31.41 31.22 8.18
N ASP A 332 -31.51 32.01 9.23
CA ASP A 332 -32.76 32.67 9.65
C ASP A 332 -32.93 34.05 9.01
N PHE A 333 -31.94 34.53 8.24
CA PHE A 333 -32.12 35.75 7.48
C PHE A 333 -33.06 35.52 6.30
N PRO A 334 -33.94 36.49 5.97
CA PRO A 334 -34.75 36.47 4.76
C PRO A 334 -33.82 36.63 3.55
N ASP A 335 -33.18 35.53 3.15
CA ASP A 335 -32.23 35.50 2.05
C ASP A 335 -32.95 35.10 0.76
N ARG A 336 -32.50 35.65 -0.37
CA ARG A 336 -33.10 35.35 -1.67
C ARG A 336 -32.90 33.86 -1.99
N PHE A 337 -34.01 33.16 -2.25
CA PHE A 337 -34.03 31.76 -2.70
C PHE A 337 -33.51 30.71 -1.71
N ASN A 338 -33.63 30.94 -0.38
CA ASN A 338 -33.16 30.01 0.66
C ASN A 338 -31.66 29.64 0.54
N GLU A 339 -30.84 30.55 0.01
CA GLU A 339 -29.44 30.29 -0.27
C GLU A 339 -28.63 29.93 0.98
N ALA A 340 -28.81 30.66 2.09
CA ALA A 340 -28.16 30.35 3.36
C ALA A 340 -28.47 28.93 3.88
N LYS A 341 -29.69 28.42 3.65
CA LYS A 341 -30.09 27.06 4.03
C LYS A 341 -29.33 26.01 3.21
N ASN A 342 -29.18 26.23 1.90
CA ASN A 342 -28.42 25.34 1.03
C ASN A 342 -26.93 25.33 1.39
N ILE A 343 -26.35 26.49 1.72
CA ILE A 343 -24.96 26.57 2.19
C ILE A 343 -24.78 25.83 3.51
N THR A 344 -25.73 25.97 4.45
CA THR A 344 -25.70 25.26 5.74
C THR A 344 -25.74 23.75 5.55
N PHE A 345 -26.65 23.25 4.71
CA PHE A 345 -26.73 21.82 4.40
C PHE A 345 -25.44 21.30 3.77
N SER A 346 -24.86 22.08 2.85
CA SER A 346 -23.59 21.75 2.23
C SER A 346 -22.43 21.68 3.22
N MET A 347 -22.33 22.66 4.13
CA MET A 347 -21.24 22.70 5.12
C MET A 347 -21.39 21.65 6.21
N LEU A 348 -22.63 21.29 6.56
CA LEU A 348 -22.90 20.16 7.44
C LEU A 348 -22.41 18.85 6.80
N GLY A 349 -22.80 18.60 5.54
CA GLY A 349 -22.35 17.42 4.79
C GLY A 349 -20.83 17.37 4.65
N PHE A 350 -20.19 18.51 4.38
CA PHE A 350 -18.74 18.62 4.35
C PHE A 350 -18.11 18.21 5.69
N CYS A 351 -18.57 18.78 6.81
CA CYS A 351 -18.04 18.45 8.13
C CYS A 351 -18.25 16.98 8.49
N SER A 352 -19.39 16.38 8.10
CA SER A 352 -19.66 14.96 8.33
C SER A 352 -18.70 14.05 7.55
N VAL A 353 -18.40 14.37 6.29
CA VAL A 353 -17.42 13.62 5.47
C VAL A 353 -16.05 13.66 6.11
N TRP A 354 -15.57 14.84 6.51
CA TRP A 354 -14.24 14.98 7.12
C TRP A 354 -14.17 14.41 8.55
N GLY A 355 -15.27 14.43 9.29
CA GLY A 355 -15.38 13.72 10.57
C GLY A 355 -15.27 12.20 10.41
N ALA A 356 -15.85 11.63 9.35
CA ALA A 356 -15.76 10.21 9.03
C ALA A 356 -14.42 9.82 8.39
N PHE A 357 -13.74 10.76 7.72
CA PHE A 357 -12.44 10.53 7.09
C PHE A 357 -11.38 10.10 8.11
N VAL A 358 -11.26 10.78 9.25
CA VAL A 358 -10.22 10.50 10.25
C VAL A 358 -10.19 9.02 10.70
N PRO A 359 -11.31 8.44 11.20
CA PRO A 359 -11.31 7.03 11.59
C PRO A 359 -11.13 6.08 10.40
N ALA A 360 -11.66 6.42 9.22
CA ALA A 360 -11.52 5.59 8.02
C ALA A 360 -10.08 5.57 7.50
N TYR A 361 -9.37 6.70 7.56
CA TYR A 361 -7.96 6.84 7.21
C TYR A 361 -7.08 6.01 8.14
N LEU A 362 -7.27 6.13 9.46
CA LEU A 362 -6.52 5.37 10.45
C LEU A 362 -6.79 3.85 10.41
N SER A 363 -7.97 3.44 9.94
CA SER A 363 -8.34 2.01 9.83
C SER A 363 -7.90 1.38 8.51
N SER A 364 -7.61 2.19 7.49
CA SER A 364 -7.25 1.72 6.15
C SER A 364 -5.74 1.65 6.00
N LYS A 365 -5.25 0.69 5.21
CA LYS A 365 -3.83 0.54 4.90
C LYS A 365 -3.60 0.48 3.39
N GLY A 366 -2.41 0.88 2.96
CA GLY A 366 -1.97 0.75 1.57
C GLY A 366 -2.78 1.60 0.58
N SER A 367 -3.02 1.08 -0.62
CA SER A 367 -3.73 1.79 -1.70
C SER A 367 -5.16 2.21 -1.33
N ARG A 368 -5.82 1.49 -0.41
CA ARG A 368 -7.18 1.81 0.05
C ARG A 368 -7.23 3.09 0.89
N MET A 369 -6.18 3.40 1.64
CA MET A 369 -6.06 4.63 2.42
C MET A 369 -6.11 5.87 1.51
N VAL A 370 -5.36 5.84 0.41
CA VAL A 370 -5.37 6.89 -0.62
C VAL A 370 -6.75 7.00 -1.29
N ALA A 371 -7.42 5.88 -1.54
CA ALA A 371 -8.78 5.89 -2.10
C ALA A 371 -9.81 6.53 -1.16
N VAL A 372 -9.70 6.30 0.16
CA VAL A 372 -10.56 6.96 1.17
C VAL A 372 -10.38 8.46 1.16
N GLU A 373 -9.14 8.94 1.01
CA GLU A 373 -8.83 10.38 0.89
C GLU A 373 -9.45 10.99 -0.37
N ILE A 374 -9.27 10.34 -1.53
CA ILE A 374 -9.90 10.78 -2.78
C ILE A 374 -11.43 10.83 -2.63
N PHE A 375 -12.04 9.80 -2.02
CA PHE A 375 -13.48 9.76 -1.81
C PHE A 375 -13.98 10.91 -0.92
N ALA A 376 -13.24 11.24 0.14
CA ALA A 376 -13.55 12.38 1.00
C ALA A 376 -13.48 13.71 0.23
N ILE A 377 -12.45 13.92 -0.57
CA ILE A 377 -12.26 15.12 -1.41
C ILE A 377 -13.39 15.24 -2.45
N LEU A 378 -13.69 14.16 -3.18
CA LEU A 378 -14.71 14.15 -4.23
C LEU A 378 -16.11 14.38 -3.64
N SER A 379 -16.48 13.65 -2.59
CA SER A 379 -17.83 13.72 -2.01
C SER A 379 -18.11 15.09 -1.38
N SER A 380 -17.16 15.64 -0.64
CA SER A 380 -17.31 16.97 -0.01
C SER A 380 -17.33 18.10 -1.05
N SER A 381 -16.49 18.03 -2.10
CA SER A 381 -16.51 18.99 -3.21
C SER A 381 -17.79 18.89 -4.04
N ALA A 382 -18.28 17.66 -4.28
CA ALA A 382 -19.55 17.43 -4.97
C ALA A 382 -20.73 17.95 -4.14
N GLY A 383 -20.69 17.84 -2.82
CA GLY A 383 -21.66 18.45 -1.91
C GLY A 383 -21.71 19.97 -2.06
N LEU A 384 -20.55 20.64 -2.04
CA LEU A 384 -20.42 22.08 -2.27
C LEU A 384 -20.96 22.51 -3.64
N LEU A 385 -20.57 21.80 -4.70
CA LEU A 385 -21.06 22.06 -6.06
C LEU A 385 -22.59 21.88 -6.13
N GLY A 386 -23.07 20.75 -5.64
CA GLY A 386 -24.45 20.32 -5.72
C GLY A 386 -25.39 21.26 -4.97
N CYS A 387 -25.12 21.52 -3.70
CA CYS A 387 -26.00 22.29 -2.85
C CYS A 387 -25.97 23.79 -3.18
N ILE A 388 -24.82 24.35 -3.58
CA ILE A 388 -24.68 25.79 -3.80
C ILE A 388 -25.09 26.20 -5.23
N PHE A 389 -24.76 25.39 -6.24
CA PHE A 389 -24.91 25.79 -7.64
C PHE A 389 -26.11 25.13 -8.36
N ILE A 390 -26.48 23.89 -8.04
CA ILE A 390 -27.63 23.24 -8.71
C ILE A 390 -28.92 24.04 -8.54
N PRO A 391 -29.30 24.54 -7.34
CA PRO A 391 -30.50 25.36 -7.20
C PRO A 391 -30.47 26.63 -8.07
N LYS A 392 -29.29 27.21 -8.28
CA LYS A 392 -29.10 28.42 -9.09
C LYS A 392 -29.19 28.13 -10.58
N CYS A 393 -28.59 27.03 -11.03
CA CYS A 393 -28.73 26.55 -12.41
C CYS A 393 -30.18 26.16 -12.70
N TYR A 394 -30.88 25.51 -11.76
CA TYR A 394 -32.30 25.18 -11.87
C TYR A 394 -33.14 26.43 -12.10
N ILE A 395 -32.97 27.47 -11.27
CA ILE A 395 -33.73 28.73 -11.44
C ILE A 395 -33.36 29.41 -12.76
N LEU A 396 -32.07 29.41 -13.14
CA LEU A 396 -31.60 30.05 -14.37
C LEU A 396 -32.22 29.45 -15.64
N PHE A 397 -32.39 28.12 -15.71
CA PHE A 397 -32.89 27.43 -16.91
C PHE A 397 -34.38 27.09 -16.87
N LEU A 398 -34.90 26.62 -15.74
CA LEU A 398 -36.27 26.09 -15.62
C LEU A 398 -37.26 27.10 -15.05
N ARG A 399 -36.79 28.20 -14.44
CA ARG A 399 -37.62 29.24 -13.84
C ARG A 399 -37.15 30.66 -14.18
N PRO A 400 -36.95 31.02 -15.46
CA PRO A 400 -36.44 32.34 -15.85
C PRO A 400 -37.35 33.51 -15.41
N GLU A 401 -38.63 33.25 -15.12
CA GLU A 401 -39.58 34.24 -14.59
C GLU A 401 -39.15 34.84 -13.24
N LEU A 402 -38.46 34.05 -12.40
CA LEU A 402 -37.89 34.49 -11.12
C LEU A 402 -36.63 35.36 -11.29
N ASN A 403 -36.14 35.49 -12.52
CA ASN A 403 -34.92 36.21 -12.90
C ASN A 403 -35.23 37.63 -13.45
N THR A 404 -36.46 38.12 -13.30
CA THR A 404 -36.89 39.45 -13.74
C THR A 404 -36.78 40.50 -12.64
N LYS A 405 -36.43 41.76 -13.00
CA LYS A 405 -36.26 42.88 -12.05
C LYS A 405 -37.57 43.27 -11.32
N ALA A 406 -38.72 42.77 -11.77
CA ALA A 406 -40.05 43.13 -11.28
C ALA A 406 -40.39 42.55 -9.89
N ASN A 407 -39.71 41.50 -9.44
CA ASN A 407 -39.87 40.95 -8.08
C ASN A 407 -38.96 41.64 -7.04
N ARG A 408 -38.56 42.90 -7.28
CA ARG A 408 -38.08 43.79 -6.20
C ARG A 408 -39.27 44.26 -5.37
N ILE A 409 -39.88 43.38 -4.58
CA ILE A 409 -40.78 43.81 -3.52
C ILE A 409 -40.14 43.41 -2.20
N ILE A 410 -39.48 44.42 -1.64
CA ILE A 410 -39.07 44.67 -0.25
C ILE A 410 -37.93 43.81 0.30
#